data_AF-A0A4S5B837-F1
#
_entry.id   AF-A0A4S5B837-F1
#
_cell.length_a   1.000
_cell.length_b   1.000
_cell.length_c   1.000
_cell.angle_alpha   90.00
_cell.angle_beta   90.00
_cell.angle_gamma   90.00
#
_symmetry.space_group_name_H-M   'P 1'
#
loop_
_entity.id
_entity.type
_entity.pdbx_description
1 polymer ?
#
loop_
_entity_poly.entity_id
_entity_poly.type
_entity_poly.pdbx_seq_one_letter_code
_entity_poly.pdbx_strand_id
1 'polypeptide(L)'
;ELAKILKQNGVKTGQNRLFKQLREDGFLMKRNGNPNMPTQKSMELGLFEVKETSIAHSDGHVSLNFTTKVTPKGQQYLIQKYLGC
;
A
#
# COMPACT_ATOMS: atom_id res chain seq x y z
N GLU A 1 -7.03 -7.49 -2.56
CA GLU A 1 -7.31 -8.48 -1.50
C GLU A 1 -7.59 -7.89 -0.13
N LEU A 2 -6.66 -7.20 0.55
CA LEU A 2 -6.90 -6.66 1.91
C LEU A 2 -8.22 -5.88 2.07
N ALA A 3 -8.53 -4.97 1.12
CA ALA A 3 -9.79 -4.20 1.16
C ALA A 3 -11.06 -5.08 1.10
N LYS A 4 -11.00 -6.23 0.41
CA LYS A 4 -12.12 -7.18 0.34
C LYS A 4 -12.30 -7.88 1.69
N ILE A 5 -11.20 -8.31 2.30
CA ILE A 5 -11.20 -8.94 3.63
C ILE A 5 -11.78 -7.98 4.67
N LEU A 6 -11.30 -6.73 4.71
CA LEU A 6 -11.84 -5.71 5.62
C LEU A 6 -13.34 -5.49 5.39
N LYS A 7 -13.78 -5.45 4.13
CA LYS A 7 -15.19 -5.32 3.77
C LYS A 7 -16.03 -6.50 4.25
N GLN A 8 -15.53 -7.73 4.11
CA GLN A 8 -16.19 -8.93 4.62
C GLN A 8 -16.29 -8.93 6.15
N ASN A 9 -15.31 -8.33 6.83
CA ASN A 9 -15.30 -8.19 8.29
C ASN A 9 -16.06 -6.94 8.79
N GLY A 10 -16.95 -6.35 7.96
CA GLY A 10 -17.85 -5.28 8.38
C GLY A 10 -17.30 -3.85 8.22
N VAL A 11 -16.04 -3.66 7.80
CA VAL A 11 -15.50 -2.33 7.51
C VAL A 11 -16.10 -1.82 6.21
N LYS A 12 -16.77 -0.66 6.22
CA LYS A 12 -17.37 -0.04 5.01
C LYS A 12 -16.32 0.58 4.07
N THR A 13 -15.33 -0.21 3.66
CA THR A 13 -14.24 0.20 2.77
C THR A 13 -14.26 -0.54 1.44
N GLY A 14 -13.52 0.01 0.49
CA GLY A 14 -13.22 -0.59 -0.81
C GLY A 14 -11.78 -0.21 -1.17
N GLN A 15 -11.23 -0.76 -2.26
CA GLN A 15 -9.81 -0.56 -2.61
C GLN A 15 -9.40 0.91 -2.59
N ASN A 16 -10.10 1.78 -3.32
CA ASN A 16 -9.76 3.22 -3.40
C ASN A 16 -9.89 3.93 -2.05
N ARG A 17 -10.89 3.58 -1.23
CA ARG A 17 -11.08 4.14 0.11
C ARG A 17 -9.98 3.69 1.07
N LEU A 18 -9.57 2.43 0.99
CA LEU A 18 -8.45 1.91 1.79
C LEU A 18 -7.14 2.63 1.44
N PHE A 19 -6.83 2.82 0.15
CA PHE A 19 -5.63 3.58 -0.24
C PHE A 19 -5.69 5.05 0.21
N LYS A 20 -6.88 5.65 0.24
CA LYS A 20 -7.07 6.99 0.82
C LYS A 20 -6.80 6.97 2.33
N GLN A 21 -7.39 6.03 3.07
CA GLN A 21 -7.19 5.90 4.51
C GLN A 21 -5.72 5.64 4.87
N LEU A 22 -5.05 4.73 4.16
CA LEU A 22 -3.64 4.44 4.38
C LEU A 22 -2.76 5.67 4.17
N ARG A 23 -3.12 6.55 3.23
CA ARG A 23 -2.43 7.85 3.07
C ARG A 23 -2.74 8.78 4.22
N GLU A 24 -4.01 8.91 4.61
CA GLU A 24 -4.46 9.76 5.72
C GLU A 24 -3.77 9.38 7.04
N ASP A 25 -3.67 8.08 7.32
CA ASP A 25 -3.03 7.48 8.50
C ASP A 25 -1.49 7.52 8.46
N GLY A 26 -0.89 7.99 7.36
CA GLY A 26 0.56 8.12 7.22
C GLY A 26 1.30 6.82 6.90
N PHE A 27 0.59 5.77 6.50
CA PHE A 27 1.23 4.55 5.99
C PHE A 27 1.78 4.72 4.59
N LEU A 28 1.06 5.47 3.76
CA LEU A 28 1.42 5.80 2.40
C LEU A 28 1.59 7.31 2.25
N MET A 29 2.39 7.74 1.27
CA MET A 29 2.61 9.16 0.99
C MET A 29 1.34 9.82 0.40
N LYS A 30 0.95 10.99 0.93
CA LYS A 30 -0.32 11.69 0.61
C LYS A 30 -0.31 12.34 -0.79
N ARG A 31 0.71 13.14 -1.09
CA ARG A 31 1.05 13.72 -2.40
C ARG A 31 2.35 14.49 -2.23
N ASN A 32 3.44 13.95 -2.78
CA ASN A 32 4.76 14.56 -3.02
C ASN A 32 5.64 13.41 -3.53
N GLY A 33 5.86 13.31 -4.85
CA GLY A 33 6.48 12.12 -5.47
C GLY A 33 5.45 11.07 -5.89
N ASN A 34 5.80 9.78 -5.80
CA ASN A 34 4.95 8.65 -6.22
C ASN A 34 3.88 8.34 -5.16
N PRO A 35 2.60 8.72 -5.38
CA PRO A 35 1.55 8.43 -4.42
C PRO A 35 1.42 6.91 -4.25
N ASN A 36 1.12 6.48 -3.03
CA ASN A 36 1.06 5.07 -2.63
C ASN A 36 2.42 4.39 -2.39
N MET A 37 3.54 5.11 -2.43
CA MET A 37 4.77 4.63 -1.80
C MET A 37 4.60 4.57 -0.28
N PRO A 38 5.10 3.52 0.38
CA PRO A 38 5.08 3.42 1.82
C PRO A 38 6.00 4.46 2.44
N THR A 39 5.58 5.03 3.57
CA THR A 39 6.45 5.94 4.33
C THR A 39 7.63 5.17 4.94
N GLN A 40 8.72 5.88 5.23
CA GLN A 40 9.90 5.30 5.87
C GLN A 40 9.53 4.49 7.12
N LYS A 41 8.69 5.06 7.98
CA LYS A 41 8.14 4.39 9.17
C LYS A 41 7.43 3.07 8.83
N SER A 42 6.65 3.02 7.75
CA SER A 42 5.91 1.82 7.38
C SER A 42 6.79 0.72 6.80
N MET A 43 7.90 1.11 6.16
CA MET A 43 8.95 0.20 5.72
C MET A 43 9.72 -0.37 6.90
N GLU A 44 10.11 0.46 7.88
CA GLU A 44 10.79 0.03 9.11
C GLU A 44 9.93 -0.92 9.95
N LEU A 45 8.62 -0.69 9.99
CA LEU A 45 7.67 -1.60 10.64
C LEU A 45 7.49 -2.92 9.85
N GLY A 46 7.99 -3.00 8.61
CA GLY A 46 7.87 -4.18 7.74
C GLY A 46 6.44 -4.44 7.27
N LEU A 47 5.61 -3.39 7.17
CA LEU A 47 4.20 -3.51 6.77
C LEU A 47 4.03 -3.62 5.25
N PHE A 48 4.99 -3.09 4.51
CA PHE A 48 4.96 -3.06 3.06
C PHE A 48 6.31 -3.49 2.48
N GLU A 49 6.24 -3.97 1.24
CA GLU A 49 7.39 -4.19 0.37
C GLU A 49 7.16 -3.38 -0.93
N VAL A 50 8.24 -2.92 -1.55
CA VAL A 50 8.16 -2.24 -2.85
C VAL A 50 8.79 -3.14 -3.89
N LYS A 51 8.00 -3.53 -4.90
CA LYS A 51 8.50 -4.25 -6.07
C LYS A 51 8.84 -3.26 -7.17
N GLU A 52 10.10 -3.25 -7.58
CA GLU A 52 10.56 -2.54 -8.77
C GLU A 52 10.29 -3.37 -10.03
N THR A 53 9.89 -2.72 -11.11
CA THR A 53 9.67 -3.34 -12.42
C THR A 53 10.23 -2.43 -13.50
N SER A 54 11.24 -2.92 -14.20
CA SER A 54 11.84 -2.24 -15.35
C SER A 54 10.98 -2.48 -16.59
N ILE A 55 10.54 -1.39 -17.23
CA ILE A 55 9.79 -1.42 -18.48
C ILE A 55 10.69 -0.83 -19.55
N ALA A 56 11.14 -1.69 -20.47
CA ALA A 56 11.85 -1.28 -21.66
C ALA A 56 10.86 -0.80 -22.72
N HIS A 57 11.09 0.39 -23.27
CA HIS A 57 10.28 0.98 -24.32
C HIS A 57 10.95 0.80 -25.69
N SER A 58 10.15 0.83 -26.76
CA SER A 58 10.60 0.58 -28.13
C SER A 58 11.54 1.65 -28.69
N ASP A 59 11.62 2.81 -28.05
CA ASP A 59 12.52 3.93 -28.34
C ASP A 59 13.84 3.87 -27.54
N GLY A 60 14.07 2.80 -26.77
CA GLY A 60 15.35 2.48 -26.12
C GLY A 60 15.51 3.01 -24.69
N HIS A 61 14.55 3.76 -24.15
CA HIS A 61 14.61 4.14 -22.73
C HIS A 61 14.01 3.06 -21.82
N VAL A 62 14.50 3.00 -20.59
CA VAL A 62 13.98 2.12 -19.53
C VAL A 62 13.33 2.98 -18.46
N SER A 63 12.08 2.67 -18.14
CA SER A 63 11.36 3.29 -17.04
C SER A 63 11.23 2.32 -15.86
N LEU A 64 11.30 2.85 -14.63
CA LEU A 64 11.14 2.07 -13.41
C LEU A 64 9.75 2.31 -12.81
N ASN A 65 8.99 1.24 -12.64
CA ASN A 65 7.71 1.26 -11.94
C ASN A 65 7.84 0.61 -10.57
N PHE A 66 7.32 1.31 -9.56
CA PHE A 66 7.32 0.83 -8.17
C PHE A 66 5.89 0.45 -7.77
N THR A 67 5.73 -0.78 -7.31
CA THR A 67 4.44 -1.28 -6.81
C THR A 67 4.57 -1.62 -5.33
N THR A 68 3.81 -0.92 -4.51
CA THR A 68 3.70 -1.20 -3.07
C THR A 68 2.81 -2.41 -2.84
N LYS A 69 3.31 -3.39 -2.11
CA LYS A 69 2.57 -4.57 -1.67
C LYS A 69 2.54 -4.64 -0.16
N VAL A 70 1.44 -5.15 0.38
CA VAL A 70 1.29 -5.37 1.83
C VAL A 70 1.93 -6.72 2.17
N THR A 71 2.86 -6.74 3.12
CA THR A 71 3.49 -7.99 3.60
C THR A 71 2.49 -8.82 4.41
N PRO A 72 2.73 -10.11 4.67
CA PRO A 72 1.88 -10.89 5.56
C PRO A 72 1.71 -10.24 6.95
N LYS A 73 2.80 -9.70 7.50
CA LYS A 73 2.79 -8.92 8.75
C LYS A 73 1.93 -7.66 8.62
N GLY A 74 2.06 -6.93 7.52
CA GLY A 74 1.27 -5.74 7.23
C GLY A 74 -0.23 -6.04 7.15
N GLN A 75 -0.61 -7.18 6.60
CA GLN A 75 -2.02 -7.59 6.56
C GLN A 75 -2.57 -7.79 7.97
N GLN A 76 -1.91 -8.57 8.81
CA GLN A 76 -2.32 -8.77 10.20
C GLN A 76 -2.42 -7.44 10.96
N TYR A 77 -1.40 -6.59 10.84
CA TYR A 77 -1.35 -5.30 11.50
C TYR A 77 -2.49 -4.37 11.06
N LEU A 78 -2.73 -4.23 9.75
CA LEU A 78 -3.78 -3.36 9.23
C LEU A 78 -5.17 -3.91 9.52
N ILE A 79 -5.36 -5.23 9.49
CA ILE A 79 -6.60 -5.89 9.90
C ILE A 79 -6.89 -5.55 11.37
N GLN A 80 -5.92 -5.76 12.26
CA GLN A 80 -6.07 -5.45 13.68
C GLN A 80 -6.38 -3.96 13.90
N LYS A 81 -5.64 -3.07 13.23
CA LYS A 81 -5.83 -1.62 13.32
C LYS A 81 -7.23 -1.17 12.90
N TYR A 82 -7.80 -1.75 11.84
CA TYR A 82 -9.09 -1.31 11.30
C TYR A 82 -10.30 -2.10 11.82
N LEU A 83 -10.10 -3.30 12.37
CA LEU A 83 -11.15 -4.08 13.03
C LEU A 83 -11.21 -3.87 14.54
N GLY A 84 -10.18 -3.27 15.15
CA GLY A 84 -10.18 -2.89 16.56
C GLY A 84 -10.11 -4.06 17.54
N CYS A 85 -9.37 -5.12 17.18
CA CYS A 85 -9.12 -6.26 18.08
C CYS A 85 -7.87 -6.07 18.94
#